data_AF-R6M642-F1
#
_entry.id   AF-R6M642-F1
#
_cell.length_a   1.000
_cell.length_b   1.000
_cell.length_c   1.000
_cell.angle_alpha   90.00
_cell.angle_beta   90.00
_cell.angle_gamma   90.00
#
_symmetry.space_group_name_H-M   'P 1'
#
loop_
_entity.id
_entity.type
_entity.pdbx_description
1 polymer ?
#
loop_
_entity_poly.entity_id
_entity_poly.type
_entity_poly.pdbx_seq_one_letter_code
_entity_poly.pdbx_strand_id
1 'polypeptide(L)'
;MKEIEILAEVFDTKDRVKEILNSFNYIGLNKVVDEYYYDPKRNTLKPSKEDELYHCLRLRTKNNKHYITYKDDVYDNNKWLYSNEYETEVEKIDMLKEIFNKMGLVKFIEMEELVCQKKKM
;
A
#
# COMPACT_ATOMS: atom_id res chain seq x y z
N MET A 1 0.91 4.03 15.02
CA MET A 1 2.35 3.85 14.70
C MET A 1 2.69 4.87 13.63
N LYS A 2 3.85 5.53 13.66
CA LYS A 2 4.25 6.47 12.60
C LYS A 2 5.29 5.77 11.71
N GLU A 3 4.95 5.58 10.44
CA GLU A 3 5.87 5.09 9.42
C GLU A 3 6.40 6.27 8.60
N ILE A 4 7.69 6.24 8.25
CA ILE A 4 8.32 7.23 7.38
C ILE A 4 8.83 6.48 6.16
N GLU A 5 8.29 6.82 4.99
CA GLU A 5 8.65 6.21 3.71
C GLU A 5 9.08 7.30 2.73
N ILE A 6 10.04 6.99 1.85
CA ILE A 6 10.45 7.85 0.74
C ILE A 6 10.25 7.05 -0.55
N LEU A 7 9.33 7.51 -1.39
CA LEU A 7 9.10 6.98 -2.73
C LEU A 7 9.80 7.89 -3.75
N ALA A 8 10.60 7.31 -4.63
CA ALA A 8 11.28 8.04 -5.70
C ALA A 8 11.33 7.20 -6.98
N GLU A 9 11.10 7.85 -8.11
CA GLU A 9 11.32 7.26 -9.43
C GLU A 9 12.81 7.30 -9.78
N VAL A 10 13.34 6.19 -10.31
CA VAL A 10 14.75 6.05 -10.66
C VAL A 10 14.91 5.97 -12.17
N PHE A 11 15.66 6.92 -12.74
CA PHE A 11 15.86 7.05 -14.18
C PHE A 11 17.16 6.39 -14.70
N ASP A 12 17.97 5.81 -13.82
CA ASP A 12 19.20 5.10 -14.19
C ASP A 12 18.94 3.69 -14.74
N THR A 13 19.95 3.09 -15.40
CA THR A 13 19.84 1.72 -15.91
C THR A 13 19.77 0.70 -14.77
N LYS A 14 19.08 -0.42 -15.01
CA LYS A 14 18.93 -1.51 -14.04
C LYS A 14 20.27 -1.99 -13.46
N ASP A 15 21.32 -2.07 -14.28
CA ASP A 15 22.62 -2.56 -13.84
C ASP A 15 23.33 -1.54 -12.93
N ARG A 16 23.28 -0.26 -13.27
CA ARG A 16 23.82 0.81 -12.41
C ARG A 16 23.08 0.89 -11.08
N VAL A 17 21.75 0.75 -11.09
CA VAL A 17 20.94 0.71 -9.87
C VAL A 17 21.31 -0.49 -8.99
N LYS A 18 21.50 -1.67 -9.59
CA LYS A 18 21.95 -2.86 -8.85
C LYS A 18 23.31 -2.68 -8.21
N GLU A 19 24.25 -2.06 -8.92
CA GLU A 19 25.60 -1.76 -8.42
C GLU A 19 25.54 -0.82 -7.21
N ILE A 20 24.82 0.30 -7.31
CA ILE A 20 24.65 1.26 -6.22
C ILE A 20 24.01 0.59 -5.00
N LEU A 21 22.95 -0.18 -5.22
CA LEU A 21 22.22 -0.87 -4.18
C LEU A 21 22.93 -2.14 -3.68
N ASN A 22 24.11 -2.50 -4.18
CA ASN A 22 24.84 -3.69 -3.76
C ASN A 22 25.41 -3.57 -2.35
N SER A 23 25.56 -2.35 -1.85
CA SER A 23 25.96 -2.06 -0.46
C SER A 23 24.90 -2.45 0.60
N PHE A 24 23.68 -2.81 0.17
CA PHE A 24 22.60 -3.25 1.05
C PHE A 24 22.40 -4.76 0.94
N ASN A 25 22.07 -5.39 2.07
CA ASN A 25 21.76 -6.81 2.11
C ASN A 25 20.43 -7.10 1.45
N TYR A 26 20.43 -8.01 0.47
CA TYR A 26 19.20 -8.50 -0.13
C TYR A 26 18.42 -9.38 0.85
N ILE A 27 17.15 -9.03 1.06
CA ILE A 27 16.24 -9.79 1.93
C ILE A 27 15.36 -10.72 1.09
N GLY A 28 14.85 -10.24 -0.05
CA GLY A 28 13.94 -11.02 -0.87
C GLY A 28 13.20 -10.20 -1.92
N LEU A 29 12.46 -10.92 -2.77
CA LEU A 29 11.55 -10.37 -3.76
C LEU A 29 10.15 -10.81 -3.36
N ASN A 30 9.26 -9.85 -3.12
CA ASN A 30 7.90 -10.13 -2.70
C ASN A 30 6.94 -9.82 -3.83
N LYS A 31 6.02 -10.75 -4.10
CA LYS A 31 4.85 -10.46 -4.91
C LYS A 31 3.79 -9.83 -4.01
N VAL A 32 3.35 -8.64 -4.37
CA VAL A 32 2.37 -7.86 -3.61
C VAL A 32 1.15 -7.63 -4.48
N VAL A 33 -0.04 -7.92 -3.94
CA VAL A 33 -1.33 -7.61 -4.56
C VAL A 33 -2.11 -6.76 -3.57
N ASP A 34 -2.47 -5.55 -3.98
CA ASP A 34 -3.24 -4.60 -3.19
C ASP A 34 -4.62 -4.38 -3.79
N GLU A 35 -5.66 -4.51 -2.97
CA GLU A 35 -7.04 -4.20 -3.32
C GLU A 35 -7.54 -3.07 -2.43
N TYR A 36 -7.88 -1.95 -3.04
CA TYR A 36 -8.37 -0.76 -2.33
C TYR A 36 -9.90 -0.73 -2.36
N TYR A 37 -10.49 -0.31 -1.25
CA TYR A 37 -11.93 -0.25 -1.06
C TYR A 37 -12.35 1.11 -0.52
N TYR A 38 -13.53 1.56 -0.93
CA TYR A 38 -14.19 2.74 -0.37
C TYR A 38 -15.62 2.42 0.06
N ASP A 39 -16.14 3.24 0.98
CA ASP A 39 -17.55 3.22 1.35
C ASP A 39 -18.31 4.28 0.50
N PRO A 40 -19.23 3.88 -0.40
CA PRO A 40 -19.99 4.80 -1.23
C PRO A 40 -20.80 5.83 -0.43
N LYS A 41 -21.13 5.52 0.83
CA LYS A 41 -21.93 6.38 1.71
C LYS A 41 -21.08 7.37 2.51
N ARG A 42 -19.76 7.15 2.62
CA ARG A 42 -18.83 8.04 3.34
C ARG A 42 -17.98 8.82 2.35
N ASN A 43 -18.24 10.11 2.24
CA ASN A 43 -17.51 10.98 1.31
C ASN A 43 -16.01 11.08 1.63
N THR A 44 -15.61 10.87 2.89
CA THR A 44 -14.20 10.91 3.31
C THR A 44 -13.38 9.73 2.78
N LEU A 45 -14.00 8.59 2.45
CA LEU A 45 -13.30 7.43 1.90
C LEU A 45 -13.29 7.40 0.37
N LYS A 46 -13.84 8.42 -0.28
CA LYS A 46 -13.82 8.53 -1.74
C LYS A 46 -12.53 9.22 -2.18
N PRO A 47 -12.00 8.89 -3.36
CA PRO A 47 -10.95 9.68 -3.99
C PRO A 47 -11.38 11.15 -4.10
N SER A 48 -10.42 12.06 -3.92
CA SER A 48 -10.61 13.48 -4.17
C SER A 48 -10.82 13.73 -5.66
N LYS A 49 -11.19 14.96 -6.03
CA LYS A 49 -11.31 15.36 -7.44
C LYS A 49 -9.96 15.37 -8.18
N GLU A 50 -8.86 15.35 -7.42
CA GLU A 50 -7.48 15.30 -7.91
C GLU A 50 -6.88 13.88 -7.74
N ASP A 51 -7.75 12.86 -7.60
CA ASP A 51 -7.41 11.45 -7.39
C ASP A 51 -6.59 11.15 -6.11
N GLU A 52 -6.59 12.08 -5.15
CA GLU A 52 -5.93 11.87 -3.85
C GLU A 52 -6.79 10.99 -2.93
N LEU A 53 -6.15 10.10 -2.17
CA LEU A 53 -6.81 9.21 -1.22
C LEU A 53 -6.50 9.64 0.21
N TYR A 54 -7.24 10.62 0.75
CA TYR A 54 -7.06 11.07 2.14
C TYR A 54 -7.29 9.97 3.17
N HIS A 55 -8.23 9.06 2.88
CA HIS A 55 -8.44 7.87 3.68
C HIS A 55 -8.59 6.68 2.75
N CYS A 56 -7.91 5.58 3.05
CA CYS A 56 -8.04 4.37 2.27
C CYS A 56 -8.14 3.12 3.14
N LEU A 57 -8.97 2.18 2.68
CA LEU A 57 -9.04 0.83 3.20
C LEU A 57 -8.41 -0.10 2.16
N ARG A 58 -7.44 -0.91 2.57
CA ARG A 58 -6.69 -1.79 1.68
C ARG A 58 -6.66 -3.21 2.22
N LEU A 59 -6.86 -4.17 1.33
CA LEU A 59 -6.46 -5.56 1.54
C LEU A 59 -5.17 -5.80 0.79
N ARG A 60 -4.16 -6.34 1.46
CA ARG A 60 -2.86 -6.64 0.86
C ARG A 60 -2.55 -8.12 0.98
N THR A 61 -2.17 -8.75 -0.11
CA THR A 61 -1.51 -10.06 -0.10
C THR A 61 -0.03 -9.85 -0.42
N LYS A 62 0.83 -10.29 0.48
CA LYS A 62 2.29 -10.25 0.30
C LYS A 62 2.82 -11.67 0.44
N ASN A 63 3.22 -12.26 -0.68
CA ASN A 63 3.50 -13.69 -0.80
C ASN A 63 2.28 -14.52 -0.31
N ASN A 64 2.38 -15.18 0.85
CA ASN A 64 1.33 -16.02 1.43
C ASN A 64 0.71 -15.42 2.71
N LYS A 65 0.97 -14.13 2.97
CA LYS A 65 0.41 -13.43 4.12
C LYS A 65 -0.58 -12.37 3.66
N HIS A 66 -1.63 -12.18 4.45
CA HIS A 66 -2.68 -11.23 4.14
C HIS A 66 -2.80 -10.19 5.23
N TYR A 67 -3.13 -8.97 4.84
CA TYR A 67 -3.23 -7.83 5.74
C TYR A 67 -4.47 -7.01 5.40
N ILE A 68 -5.07 -6.44 6.44
CA ILE A 68 -6.03 -5.35 6.32
C ILE A 68 -5.38 -4.10 6.86
N THR A 69 -5.52 -3.02 6.10
CA THR A 69 -4.93 -1.72 6.43
C THR A 69 -5.98 -0.64 6.30
N TYR A 70 -6.07 0.24 7.30
CA TYR A 70 -6.69 1.55 7.16
C TYR A 70 -5.60 2.61 7.23
N LYS A 71 -5.55 3.51 6.24
CA LYS A 71 -4.64 4.66 6.25
C LYS A 71 -5.41 5.97 6.27
N ASP A 72 -4.85 6.91 7.02
CA ASP A 72 -5.25 8.31 7.08
C ASP A 72 -4.03 9.15 6.67
N ASP A 73 -4.08 9.63 5.43
CA ASP A 73 -2.97 10.26 4.73
C ASP A 73 -2.96 11.77 4.96
N VAL A 74 -1.81 12.27 5.40
CA VAL A 74 -1.61 13.69 5.72
C VAL A 74 -0.84 14.37 4.59
N TYR A 75 -1.44 15.42 4.04
CA TYR A 75 -0.89 16.22 2.96
C TYR A 75 -0.60 17.65 3.40
N ASP A 76 0.41 18.27 2.79
CA ASP A 76 0.68 19.71 2.86
C ASP A 76 0.90 20.24 1.44
N ASN A 77 0.08 21.20 1.01
CA ASN A 77 0.10 21.75 -0.36
C ASN A 77 0.16 20.66 -1.46
N ASN A 78 -0.77 19.68 -1.40
CA ASN A 78 -0.86 18.51 -2.29
C ASN A 78 0.36 17.58 -2.29
N LYS A 79 1.30 17.76 -1.35
CA LYS A 79 2.42 16.85 -1.13
C LYS A 79 2.10 15.91 0.01
N TRP A 80 2.10 14.61 -0.25
CA TRP A 80 2.00 13.59 0.80
C TRP A 80 3.18 13.73 1.78
N LEU A 81 2.88 13.80 3.08
CA LEU A 81 3.89 13.91 4.14
C LEU A 81 4.10 12.59 4.87
N TYR A 82 3.01 11.98 5.36
CA TYR A 82 3.02 10.72 6.09
C TYR A 82 1.60 10.14 6.19
N SER A 83 1.49 8.89 6.60
CA SER A 83 0.22 8.22 6.85
C SER A 83 0.12 7.76 8.31
N ASN A 84 -1.04 7.94 8.92
CA ASN A 84 -1.39 7.19 10.13
C ASN A 84 -1.93 5.82 9.70
N GLU A 85 -1.13 4.78 9.88
CA GLU A 85 -1.43 3.43 9.41
C GLU A 85 -1.90 2.51 10.55
N TYR A 86 -3.03 1.85 10.33
CA TYR A 86 -3.61 0.84 11.20
C TYR A 86 -3.68 -0.47 10.43
N GLU A 87 -2.69 -1.33 10.64
CA GLU A 87 -2.55 -2.59 9.92
C GLU A 87 -2.59 -3.79 10.89
N THR A 88 -3.21 -4.87 10.45
CA THR A 88 -3.07 -6.18 11.10
C THR A 88 -3.04 -7.31 10.07
N GLU A 89 -2.32 -8.38 10.40
CA GLU A 89 -2.35 -9.63 9.64
C GLU A 89 -3.74 -10.28 9.79
N VAL A 90 -4.24 -10.89 8.71
CA VAL A 90 -5.50 -11.62 8.67
C VAL A 90 -5.27 -13.00 8.07
N GLU A 91 -5.95 -14.00 8.62
CA GLU A 91 -5.73 -15.38 8.21
C GLU A 91 -6.35 -15.70 6.85
N LYS A 92 -7.55 -15.18 6.57
CA LYS A 92 -8.36 -15.55 5.39
C LYS A 92 -8.88 -14.33 4.66
N ILE A 93 -8.19 -13.94 3.59
CA ILE A 93 -8.52 -12.74 2.81
C ILE A 93 -9.90 -12.85 2.13
N ASP A 94 -10.29 -14.04 1.66
CA ASP A 94 -11.58 -14.23 0.98
C ASP A 94 -12.77 -14.00 1.91
N MET A 95 -12.65 -14.37 3.19
CA MET A 95 -13.68 -14.08 4.18
C MET A 95 -13.81 -12.58 4.44
N LEU A 96 -12.69 -11.86 4.40
CA LEU A 96 -12.71 -10.42 4.57
C LEU A 96 -13.33 -9.70 3.37
N LYS A 97 -13.09 -10.19 2.15
CA LYS A 97 -13.76 -9.71 0.93
C LYS A 97 -15.28 -9.89 1.02
N GLU A 98 -15.73 -11.05 1.50
CA GLU A 98 -17.16 -11.30 1.74
C GLU A 98 -17.74 -10.36 2.81
N ILE A 99 -17.02 -10.13 3.91
CA ILE A 99 -17.42 -9.14 4.94
C ILE A 99 -17.56 -7.75 4.31
N PHE A 100 -16.58 -7.31 3.52
CA PHE A 100 -16.59 -6.01 2.85
C PHE A 100 -17.79 -5.87 1.91
N ASN A 101 -18.06 -6.91 1.12
CA ASN A 101 -19.23 -6.98 0.25
C ASN A 101 -20.55 -6.84 1.04
N LYS A 102 -20.69 -7.56 2.17
CA LYS A 102 -21.88 -7.45 3.06
C LYS A 102 -22.00 -6.08 3.72
N MET A 103 -20.87 -5.41 3.98
CA MET A 103 -20.84 -4.04 4.48
C MET A 103 -21.15 -2.99 3.40
N GLY A 104 -21.22 -3.39 2.12
CA GLY A 104 -21.47 -2.49 0.99
C GLY A 104 -20.24 -1.68 0.58
N LEU A 105 -19.04 -2.13 0.93
CA LEU A 105 -17.79 -1.53 0.47
C LEU A 105 -17.54 -1.93 -0.99
N VAL A 106 -17.03 -0.98 -1.77
CA VAL A 106 -16.80 -1.16 -3.21
C VAL A 106 -15.31 -1.20 -3.47
N LYS A 107 -14.86 -2.23 -4.21
CA LYS A 107 -13.50 -2.31 -4.71
C LYS A 107 -13.27 -1.19 -5.71
N PHE A 108 -12.25 -0.38 -5.45
CA PHE A 108 -11.86 0.75 -6.28
C PHE A 108 -10.85 0.35 -7.34
N ILE A 109 -9.70 -0.18 -6.90
CA ILE A 109 -8.57 -0.53 -7.76
C ILE A 109 -7.86 -1.76 -7.20
N GLU A 110 -7.25 -2.53 -8.11
CA GLU A 110 -6.32 -3.60 -7.79
C GLU A 110 -4.96 -3.27 -8.41
N MET A 111 -3.89 -3.48 -7.65
CA MET A 111 -2.52 -3.28 -8.10
C MET A 111 -1.69 -4.52 -7.79
N GLU A 112 -0.87 -4.94 -8.75
CA GLU A 112 0.07 -6.05 -8.61
C GLU A 112 1.49 -5.57 -8.86
N GLU A 113 2.40 -5.83 -7.90
CA GLU A 113 3.77 -5.33 -7.95
C GLU A 113 4.79 -6.38 -7.44
N LEU A 114 6.04 -6.22 -7.90
CA LEU A 114 7.19 -6.97 -7.41
C LEU A 114 8.10 -6.05 -6.59
N VAL A 115 8.19 -6.29 -5.29
CA VAL A 115 8.94 -5.45 -4.34
C VAL A 115 10.24 -6.13 -3.94
N CYS A 116 11.36 -5.59 -4.41
CA CYS A 116 12.70 -5.99 -3.97
C CYS A 116 13.01 -5.35 -2.62
N GLN A 117 13.27 -6.17 -1.61
CA GLN A 117 13.61 -5.70 -0.27
C GLN A 117 15.12 -5.82 -0.03
N LYS A 118 15.72 -4.71 0.37
CA LYS A 118 17.09 -4.66 0.86
C LYS A 118 17.17 -3.91 2.18
N LYS A 119 18.13 -4.25 3.03
CA LYS A 119 18.34 -3.61 4.34
C LYS A 119 19.81 -3.25 4.55
N LYS A 120 20.04 -2.09 5.15
CA LYS A 120 21.38 -1.65 5.55
C LYS A 120 21.83 -2.46 6.76
N MET A 121 23.10 -2.87 6.79
CA MET A 121 23.71 -3.50 7.98
C MET A 121 23.61 -2.59 9.19
#